data_AF-A0A5P9B898-F1
#
_entry.id   AF-A0A5P9B898-F1
#
_cell.length_a   1.000
_cell.length_b   1.000
_cell.length_c   1.000
_cell.angle_alpha   90.00
_cell.angle_beta   90.00
_cell.angle_gamma   90.00
#
_symmetry.space_group_name_H-M   'P 1'
#
loop_
_entity.id
_entity.type
_entity.pdbx_description
1 polymer ?
#
loop_
_entity_poly.entity_id
_entity_poly.type
_entity_poly.pdbx_seq_one_letter_code
_entity_poly.pdbx_strand_id
1 'polypeptide(L)'
;MKWFRLFDRYFEPTLIVFSITLMTALLCLQITLRLFEASIPWAEELARYLFVWAMYLSISYCIRDDRHIRIRLFIDKLPGNLTHYSLILSDLIYLAFSCTVAWFGFKVIGRSLKLGQIAPAMEIPIACLYASVLVCAILSAIRLVVRINKRISIIAYSPKSERFTQRRYRHLKAKHRTSNRLLELSL
;
A
#
# COMPACT_ATOMS: atom_id res chain seq x y z
N MET A 1 -9.32 -13.33 16.09
CA MET A 1 -10.00 -13.13 14.79
C MET A 1 -8.98 -13.06 13.64
N LYS A 2 -8.61 -14.21 13.05
CA LYS A 2 -7.68 -14.30 11.90
C LYS A 2 -8.41 -14.23 10.54
N TRP A 3 -9.70 -14.57 10.53
CA TRP A 3 -10.56 -14.64 9.34
C TRP A 3 -10.77 -13.29 8.63
N PHE A 4 -11.14 -12.23 9.36
CA PHE A 4 -11.29 -10.89 8.76
C PHE A 4 -10.01 -10.38 8.07
N ARG A 5 -8.85 -10.67 8.67
CA ARG A 5 -7.55 -10.27 8.12
C ARG A 5 -7.13 -11.08 6.89
N LEU A 6 -7.67 -12.28 6.68
CA LEU A 6 -7.43 -13.06 5.47
C LEU A 6 -8.30 -12.57 4.31
N PHE A 7 -9.58 -12.27 4.59
CA PHE A 7 -10.50 -11.77 3.58
C PHE A 7 -9.99 -10.44 2.99
N ASP A 8 -9.62 -9.48 3.86
CA ASP A 8 -8.99 -8.22 3.44
C ASP A 8 -7.66 -8.41 2.68
N ARG A 9 -6.95 -9.52 2.92
CA ARG A 9 -5.65 -9.76 2.30
C ARG A 9 -5.76 -10.11 0.82
N TYR A 10 -6.74 -10.95 0.47
CA TYR A 10 -6.93 -11.48 -0.88
C TYR A 10 -7.96 -10.70 -1.72
N PHE A 11 -8.88 -9.98 -1.07
CA PHE A 11 -9.94 -9.26 -1.77
C PHE A 11 -9.40 -8.18 -2.74
N GLU A 12 -8.50 -7.31 -2.28
CA GLU A 12 -7.91 -6.26 -3.12
C GLU A 12 -7.13 -6.78 -4.34
N PRO A 13 -6.17 -7.73 -4.19
CA PRO A 13 -5.50 -8.34 -5.34
C PRO A 13 -6.46 -8.96 -6.33
N THR A 14 -7.49 -9.66 -5.84
CA THR A 14 -8.45 -10.35 -6.69
C THR A 14 -9.26 -9.34 -7.50
N LEU A 15 -9.72 -8.26 -6.87
CA LEU A 15 -10.42 -7.18 -7.58
C LEU A 15 -9.56 -6.49 -8.62
N ILE A 16 -8.28 -6.24 -8.32
CA ILE A 16 -7.34 -5.61 -9.25
C ILE A 16 -7.11 -6.50 -10.47
N VAL A 17 -6.77 -7.78 -10.24
CA VAL A 17 -6.53 -8.76 -11.31
C VAL A 17 -7.79 -8.96 -12.14
N PHE A 18 -8.95 -9.08 -11.49
CA PHE A 18 -10.23 -9.20 -12.19
C PHE A 18 -10.52 -7.98 -13.08
N SER A 19 -10.35 -6.77 -12.56
CA SER A 19 -10.60 -5.52 -13.30
C SER A 19 -9.68 -5.39 -14.51
N ILE A 20 -8.38 -5.69 -14.36
CA ILE A 20 -7.41 -5.66 -15.45
C ILE A 20 -7.73 -6.73 -16.50
N THR A 21 -8.02 -7.95 -16.07
CA THR A 21 -8.35 -9.06 -16.98
C THR A 21 -9.61 -8.76 -17.79
N LEU A 22 -10.66 -8.26 -17.12
CA LEU A 22 -11.90 -7.88 -17.76
C LEU A 22 -11.71 -6.71 -18.73
N MET A 23 -10.95 -5.68 -18.33
CA MET A 23 -10.58 -4.57 -19.22
C MET A 23 -9.86 -5.07 -20.47
N THR A 24 -8.83 -5.90 -20.31
CA THR A 24 -8.08 -6.46 -21.44
C THR A 24 -8.98 -7.29 -22.35
N ALA A 25 -9.84 -8.14 -21.80
CA ALA A 25 -10.78 -8.93 -22.58
C ALA A 25 -11.76 -8.06 -23.38
N LEU A 26 -12.30 -7.00 -22.77
CA LEU A 26 -13.19 -6.04 -23.45
C LEU A 26 -12.48 -5.33 -24.61
N LEU A 27 -11.25 -4.88 -24.41
CA LEU A 27 -10.47 -4.22 -25.46
C LEU A 27 -10.11 -5.19 -26.59
N CYS A 28 -9.74 -6.43 -26.28
CA CYS A 28 -9.50 -7.47 -27.28
C CYS A 28 -10.77 -7.76 -28.11
N LEU A 29 -11.93 -7.85 -27.44
CA LEU A 29 -13.22 -8.03 -28.11
C LEU A 29 -13.52 -6.84 -29.04
N GLN A 30 -13.31 -5.60 -28.57
CA GLN A 30 -13.54 -4.39 -29.36
C GLN A 30 -12.64 -4.33 -30.61
N ILE A 31 -11.36 -4.72 -30.48
CA ILE A 31 -10.43 -4.83 -31.62
C ILE A 31 -10.92 -5.89 -32.61
N THR A 32 -11.40 -7.03 -32.12
CA THR A 32 -11.91 -8.12 -32.97
C THR A 32 -13.18 -7.70 -33.71
N LEU A 33 -14.13 -7.08 -33.03
CA LEU A 33 -15.39 -6.59 -33.63
C LEU A 33 -15.15 -5.53 -34.71
N ARG A 34 -14.07 -4.76 -34.58
CA ARG A 34 -13.70 -3.75 -35.57
C ARG A 34 -13.32 -4.36 -36.92
N LEU A 35 -12.87 -5.62 -36.95
CA LEU A 35 -12.65 -6.36 -38.21
C LEU A 35 -13.97 -6.71 -38.93
N PHE A 36 -15.08 -6.74 -38.20
CA PHE A 36 -16.43 -6.99 -38.71
C PHE A 36 -17.24 -5.70 -38.89
N GLU A 37 -16.57 -4.54 -38.92
CA GLU A 37 -17.20 -3.21 -38.99
C GLU A 37 -18.20 -2.92 -37.86
N ALA A 38 -18.18 -3.72 -36.78
CA ALA A 38 -19.00 -3.55 -35.59
C ALA A 38 -18.22 -2.84 -34.49
N SER A 39 -18.92 -2.09 -33.63
CA SER A 39 -18.32 -1.46 -32.45
C SER A 39 -19.28 -1.45 -31.27
N ILE A 40 -18.72 -1.50 -30.06
CA ILE A 40 -19.47 -1.44 -28.80
C ILE A 40 -19.04 -0.15 -28.08
N PRO A 41 -19.80 0.95 -28.20
CA PRO A 41 -19.39 2.26 -27.67
C PRO A 41 -19.15 2.26 -26.15
N TRP A 42 -19.96 1.53 -25.39
CA TRP A 42 -19.84 1.46 -23.93
C TRP A 42 -18.63 0.64 -23.46
N ALA A 43 -18.07 -0.25 -24.30
CA ALA A 43 -16.96 -1.11 -23.90
C ALA A 43 -15.69 -0.31 -23.60
N GLU A 44 -15.44 0.75 -24.37
CA GLU A 44 -14.30 1.65 -24.15
C GLU A 44 -14.44 2.43 -22.84
N GLU A 45 -15.64 2.94 -22.56
CA GLU A 45 -15.93 3.62 -21.31
C GLU A 45 -15.77 2.67 -20.12
N LEU A 46 -16.37 1.48 -20.17
CA LEU A 46 -16.24 0.49 -19.10
C LEU A 46 -14.78 0.09 -18.85
N ALA A 47 -14.00 -0.14 -19.92
CA ALA A 47 -12.58 -0.44 -19.81
C ALA A 47 -11.83 0.69 -19.08
N ARG A 48 -12.13 1.95 -19.39
CA ARG A 48 -11.54 3.12 -18.70
C ARG A 48 -11.93 3.16 -17.22
N TYR A 49 -13.18 2.86 -16.88
CA TYR A 49 -13.62 2.78 -15.48
C TYR A 49 -12.87 1.68 -14.73
N LEU A 50 -12.82 0.46 -15.28
CA LEU A 50 -12.10 -0.66 -14.68
C LEU A 50 -10.60 -0.36 -14.50
N PHE A 51 -9.98 0.28 -15.48
CA PHE A 51 -8.58 0.71 -15.41
C PHE A 51 -8.33 1.66 -14.24
N VAL A 52 -9.16 2.70 -14.11
CA VAL A 52 -9.01 3.72 -13.07
C VAL A 52 -9.23 3.10 -11.68
N TRP A 53 -10.24 2.25 -11.53
CA TRP A 53 -10.47 1.51 -10.28
C TRP A 53 -9.28 0.60 -9.93
N ALA A 54 -8.78 -0.18 -10.90
CA ALA A 54 -7.62 -1.05 -10.70
C ALA A 54 -6.36 -0.26 -10.31
N MET A 55 -6.10 0.87 -10.98
CA MET A 55 -4.96 1.74 -10.72
C MET A 55 -4.98 2.29 -9.29
N TYR A 56 -6.10 2.86 -8.86
CA TYR A 56 -6.22 3.43 -7.51
C TYR A 56 -6.20 2.37 -6.41
N LEU A 57 -6.82 1.20 -6.63
CA LEU A 57 -6.68 0.07 -5.71
C LEU A 57 -5.24 -0.44 -5.62
N SER A 58 -4.50 -0.45 -6.74
CA SER A 58 -3.09 -0.85 -6.79
C SER A 58 -2.19 0.08 -5.98
N ILE A 59 -2.46 1.40 -5.99
CA ILE A 59 -1.73 2.36 -5.14
C ILE A 59 -1.88 1.98 -3.67
N SER A 60 -3.12 1.79 -3.22
CA SER A 60 -3.37 1.40 -1.83
C SER A 60 -2.69 0.06 -1.50
N TYR A 61 -2.75 -0.92 -2.39
CA TYR A 61 -2.10 -2.22 -2.24
C TYR A 61 -0.57 -2.09 -2.10
N CYS A 62 0.07 -1.25 -2.93
CA CYS A 62 1.51 -0.99 -2.89
C CYS A 62 1.96 -0.34 -1.57
N ILE A 63 1.10 0.50 -0.97
CA ILE A 63 1.33 1.00 0.39
C ILE A 63 1.48 -0.17 1.33
N ARG A 64 0.55 -1.13 1.34
CA ARG A 64 0.55 -2.25 2.28
C ARG A 64 1.84 -3.07 2.25
N ASP A 65 2.31 -3.45 1.06
CA ASP A 65 3.56 -4.22 0.88
C ASP A 65 4.82 -3.37 1.03
N ASP A 66 4.63 -2.08 1.34
CA ASP A 66 5.71 -1.15 1.64
C ASP A 66 6.71 -1.00 0.48
N ARG A 67 6.14 -1.15 -0.72
CA ARG A 67 6.74 -1.07 -2.06
C ARG A 67 6.80 0.37 -2.56
N HIS A 68 6.33 1.35 -1.78
CA HIS A 68 6.76 2.72 -1.99
C HIS A 68 8.28 2.70 -2.11
N ILE A 69 8.79 3.32 -3.17
CA ILE A 69 10.21 3.49 -3.42
C ILE A 69 10.73 4.40 -2.29
N ARG A 70 10.88 3.83 -1.11
CA ARG A 70 11.74 4.40 -0.11
C ARG A 70 13.09 4.39 -0.75
N ILE A 71 13.71 5.54 -0.72
CA ILE A 71 15.12 5.69 -0.98
C ILE A 71 15.85 5.00 0.18
N ARG A 72 15.73 3.66 0.26
CA ARG A 72 16.36 2.79 1.26
C ARG A 72 17.87 3.05 1.24
N LEU A 73 18.42 3.35 0.07
CA LEU A 73 19.82 3.74 -0.13
C LEU A 73 20.28 4.94 0.73
N PHE A 74 19.41 5.90 1.05
CA PHE A 74 19.75 7.03 1.92
C PHE A 74 19.34 6.78 3.38
N ILE A 75 18.23 6.07 3.59
CA ILE A 75 17.71 5.76 4.93
C ILE A 75 18.58 4.72 5.66
N ASP A 76 19.15 3.77 4.93
CA ASP A 76 20.02 2.72 5.47
C ASP A 76 21.43 3.23 5.83
N LYS A 77 21.79 4.45 5.37
CA LYS A 77 23.04 5.13 5.73
C LYS A 77 22.90 5.99 7.00
N LEU A 78 21.69 6.19 7.52
CA LEU A 78 21.46 6.99 8.73
C LEU A 78 21.66 6.14 9.99
N PRO A 79 22.29 6.69 11.05
CA PRO A 79 22.51 5.97 12.30
C PRO A 79 21.20 5.78 13.09
N GLY A 80 20.80 4.51 13.25
CA GLY A 80 19.84 3.99 14.23
C GLY A 80 18.53 4.78 14.32
N ASN A 81 18.38 5.58 15.39
CA ASN A 81 17.11 6.22 15.74
C ASN A 81 16.62 7.23 14.70
N LEU A 82 17.53 7.90 13.97
CA LEU A 82 17.19 8.90 12.93
C LEU A 82 16.43 8.28 11.75
N THR A 83 16.75 7.02 11.41
CA THR A 83 16.04 6.23 10.39
C THR A 83 14.57 6.07 10.75
N HIS A 84 14.26 5.78 12.02
CA HIS A 84 12.88 5.61 12.47
C HIS A 84 12.08 6.92 12.46
N TYR A 85 12.68 8.03 12.88
CA TYR A 85 12.03 9.35 12.82
C TYR A 85 11.76 9.80 11.38
N SER A 86 12.72 9.61 10.46
CA SER A 86 12.56 9.93 9.03
C SER A 86 11.41 9.14 8.39
N LEU A 87 11.27 7.85 8.74
CA LEU A 87 10.17 7.02 8.26
C LEU A 87 8.81 7.46 8.80
N ILE A 88 8.72 7.81 10.09
CA ILE A 88 7.49 8.33 10.69
C ILE A 88 7.10 9.66 10.06
N LEU A 89 8.06 10.57 9.85
CA LEU A 89 7.82 11.85 9.20
C LEU A 89 7.29 11.66 7.76
N SER A 90 7.89 10.75 7.00
CA SER A 90 7.44 10.43 5.64
C SER A 90 6.02 9.85 5.63
N ASP A 91 5.72 8.93 6.54
CA ASP A 91 4.38 8.34 6.68
C ASP A 91 3.35 9.42 7.11
N LEU A 92 3.73 10.40 7.95
CA LEU A 92 2.88 11.52 8.37
C LEU A 92 2.58 12.50 7.22
N ILE A 93 3.60 12.86 6.44
CA ILE A 93 3.42 13.72 5.26
C ILE A 93 2.46 13.04 4.27
N TYR A 94 2.65 11.74 4.05
CA TYR A 94 1.79 11.00 3.15
C TYR A 94 0.36 10.84 3.69
N LEU A 95 0.19 10.71 5.02
CA LEU A 95 -1.13 10.71 5.66
C LEU A 95 -1.85 12.04 5.42
N ALA A 96 -1.16 13.17 5.62
CA ALA A 96 -1.72 14.50 5.37
C ALA A 96 -2.12 14.69 3.90
N PHE A 97 -1.27 14.25 2.97
CA PHE A 97 -1.60 14.22 1.54
C PHE A 97 -2.85 13.38 1.26
N SER A 98 -2.92 12.16 1.80
CA SER A 98 -4.06 11.26 1.63
C SER A 98 -5.37 11.86 2.15
N CYS A 99 -5.35 12.51 3.33
CA CYS A 99 -6.51 13.21 3.88
C CYS A 99 -6.94 14.39 2.99
N THR A 100 -5.97 15.14 2.45
CA THR A 100 -6.24 16.26 1.53
C THR A 100 -6.91 15.76 0.25
N VAL A 101 -6.39 14.69 -0.35
CA VAL A 101 -6.98 14.05 -1.53
C VAL A 101 -8.39 13.54 -1.23
N ALA A 102 -8.63 12.93 -0.06
CA ALA A 102 -9.98 12.50 0.32
C ALA A 102 -10.96 13.68 0.42
N TRP A 103 -10.52 14.80 1.01
CA TRP A 103 -11.35 16.00 1.13
C TRP A 103 -11.71 16.61 -0.23
N PHE A 104 -10.73 16.77 -1.12
CA PHE A 104 -10.99 17.26 -2.47
C PHE A 104 -11.80 16.27 -3.30
N GLY A 105 -11.52 14.97 -3.17
CA GLY A 105 -12.28 13.90 -3.85
C GLY A 105 -13.76 13.96 -3.50
N PHE A 106 -14.10 14.12 -2.21
CA PHE A 106 -15.49 14.27 -1.79
C PHE A 106 -16.18 15.51 -2.39
N LYS A 107 -15.48 16.66 -2.42
CA LYS A 107 -16.00 17.88 -3.05
C LYS A 107 -16.23 17.72 -4.55
N VAL A 108 -15.30 17.05 -5.25
CA VAL A 108 -15.41 16.80 -6.70
C VAL A 108 -16.59 15.88 -7.01
N ILE A 109 -16.77 14.80 -6.23
CA ILE A 109 -17.93 13.90 -6.36
C ILE A 109 -19.23 14.69 -6.17
N GLY A 110 -19.33 15.48 -5.10
CA GLY A 110 -20.53 16.29 -4.84
C GLY A 110 -20.80 17.32 -5.94
N ARG A 111 -19.77 17.94 -6.52
CA ARG A 111 -19.91 18.87 -7.66
C ARG A 111 -20.34 18.14 -8.93
N SER A 112 -19.78 16.97 -9.22
CA SER A 112 -20.09 16.18 -10.40
C SER A 112 -21.55 15.71 -10.40
N LEU A 113 -22.05 15.26 -9.25
CA LEU A 113 -23.45 14.89 -9.07
C LEU A 113 -24.41 16.08 -9.24
N LYS A 114 -24.06 17.25 -8.69
CA LYS A 114 -24.86 18.48 -8.84
C LYS A 114 -24.96 18.96 -10.29
N LEU A 115 -23.90 18.76 -11.07
CA LEU A 115 -23.85 19.14 -12.48
C LEU A 115 -24.49 18.08 -13.40
N GLY A 116 -24.96 16.95 -12.87
CA GLY A 116 -25.56 15.88 -13.66
C GLY A 116 -24.60 15.26 -14.68
N GLN A 117 -23.29 15.24 -14.38
CA GLN A 117 -22.29 14.72 -15.31
C GLN A 117 -22.40 13.20 -15.46
N ILE A 118 -22.88 12.77 -16.63
CA ILE A 118 -23.04 11.36 -17.01
C ILE A 118 -22.09 10.98 -18.14
N ALA A 119 -21.65 9.73 -18.14
CA ALA A 119 -20.90 9.14 -19.24
C ALA A 119 -21.84 8.93 -20.45
N PRO A 120 -21.47 9.37 -21.66
CA PRO A 120 -22.39 9.41 -22.79
C PRO A 120 -22.78 8.02 -23.34
N ALA A 121 -21.93 6.99 -23.23
CA ALA A 121 -22.29 5.66 -23.71
C ALA A 121 -22.90 4.76 -22.64
N MET A 122 -22.44 4.86 -21.38
CA MET A 122 -22.96 4.04 -20.27
C MET A 122 -24.09 4.68 -19.48
N GLU A 123 -24.31 5.99 -19.61
CA GLU A 123 -25.25 6.79 -18.80
C GLU A 123 -24.98 6.72 -17.29
N ILE A 124 -23.77 6.31 -16.89
CA ILE A 124 -23.35 6.21 -15.49
C ILE A 124 -22.77 7.56 -15.04
N PRO A 125 -23.06 8.02 -13.80
CA PRO A 125 -22.45 9.24 -13.26
C PRO A 125 -20.92 9.16 -13.22
N ILE A 126 -20.25 10.19 -13.74
CA ILE A 126 -18.78 10.33 -13.69
C ILE A 126 -18.27 10.39 -12.23
N ALA A 127 -19.15 10.72 -11.29
CA ALA A 127 -18.94 10.59 -9.86
C ALA A 127 -18.38 9.20 -9.45
N CYS A 128 -18.74 8.11 -10.14
CA CYS A 128 -18.22 6.77 -9.85
C CYS A 128 -16.72 6.66 -10.17
N LEU A 129 -16.22 7.34 -11.20
CA LEU A 129 -14.79 7.45 -11.49
C LEU A 129 -14.06 8.23 -10.39
N TYR A 130 -14.62 9.32 -9.90
CA TYR A 130 -14.00 10.08 -8.80
C TYR A 130 -14.08 9.35 -7.46
N ALA A 131 -15.08 8.49 -7.27
CA ALA A 131 -15.21 7.66 -6.08
C ALA A 131 -14.02 6.71 -5.90
N SER A 132 -13.40 6.21 -6.98
CA SER A 132 -12.21 5.36 -6.86
C SER A 132 -11.04 6.08 -6.18
N VAL A 133 -10.86 7.37 -6.46
CA VAL A 133 -9.84 8.23 -5.84
C VAL A 133 -10.11 8.36 -4.35
N LEU A 134 -11.37 8.63 -3.99
CA LEU A 134 -11.79 8.77 -2.60
C LEU A 134 -11.57 7.46 -1.82
N VAL A 135 -11.98 6.33 -2.39
CA VAL A 135 -11.77 4.99 -1.79
C VAL A 135 -10.29 4.72 -1.57
N CYS A 136 -9.44 4.98 -2.57
CA CYS A 136 -7.99 4.84 -2.43
C CYS A 136 -7.42 5.73 -1.33
N ALA A 137 -7.82 7.00 -1.27
CA ALA A 137 -7.34 7.94 -0.27
C ALA A 137 -7.74 7.54 1.16
N ILE A 138 -8.96 7.03 1.35
CA ILE A 138 -9.43 6.55 2.65
C ILE A 138 -8.66 5.28 3.06
N LEU A 139 -8.55 4.29 2.17
CA LEU A 139 -7.82 3.05 2.45
C LEU A 139 -6.34 3.32 2.76
N SER A 140 -5.73 4.24 2.02
CA SER A 140 -4.34 4.66 2.22
C SER A 140 -4.15 5.35 3.57
N ALA A 141 -5.05 6.25 3.96
CA ALA A 141 -5.01 6.91 5.27
C ALA A 141 -5.12 5.91 6.44
N ILE A 142 -6.07 4.97 6.37
CA ILE A 142 -6.23 3.92 7.39
C ILE A 142 -4.94 3.09 7.53
N ARG A 143 -4.33 2.69 6.40
CA ARG A 143 -3.08 1.91 6.39
C ARG A 143 -1.91 2.67 7.00
N LEU A 144 -1.80 3.95 6.71
CA LEU A 144 -0.76 4.83 7.24
C LEU A 144 -0.89 4.99 8.76
N VAL A 145 -2.10 5.18 9.28
CA VAL A 145 -2.35 5.25 10.73
C VAL A 145 -1.92 3.95 11.42
N VAL A 146 -2.33 2.79 10.89
CA VAL A 146 -1.94 1.48 11.46
C VAL A 146 -0.42 1.29 11.43
N ARG A 147 0.24 1.75 10.36
CA ARG A 147 1.70 1.67 10.21
C ARG A 147 2.42 2.56 11.21
N ILE A 148 2.00 3.82 11.35
CA ILE A 148 2.58 4.77 12.30
C ILE A 148 2.47 4.23 13.72
N ASN A 149 1.30 3.72 14.11
CA ASN A 149 1.09 3.11 15.44
C ASN A 149 2.04 1.92 15.69
N LYS A 150 2.20 1.04 14.70
CA LYS A 150 3.17 -0.07 14.79
C LYS A 150 4.60 0.43 14.94
N ARG A 151 5.03 1.42 14.16
CA ARG A 151 6.39 1.98 14.25
C ARG A 151 6.66 2.62 15.62
N ILE A 152 5.71 3.39 16.15
CA ILE A 152 5.81 3.99 17.49
C ILE A 152 5.94 2.90 18.56
N SER A 153 5.14 1.83 18.47
CA SER A 153 5.20 0.72 19.43
C SER A 153 6.56 0.00 19.43
N ILE A 154 7.21 -0.13 18.27
CA ILE A 154 8.54 -0.73 18.15
C ILE A 154 9.59 0.16 18.83
N ILE A 155 9.56 1.48 18.58
CA ILE A 155 10.50 2.43 19.21
C ILE A 155 10.32 2.43 20.73
N ALA A 156 9.07 2.41 21.21
CA ALA A 156 8.77 2.37 22.64
C ALA A 156 9.24 1.07 23.32
N TYR A 157 9.25 -0.06 22.60
CA TYR A 157 9.66 -1.36 23.11
C TYR A 157 11.17 -1.64 22.96
N SER A 158 11.84 -0.97 22.02
CA SER A 158 13.24 -1.24 21.64
C SER A 158 14.38 -0.68 22.51
N PRO A 159 14.22 0.11 23.61
CA PRO A 159 15.40 0.58 24.34
C PRO A 159 15.97 -0.42 25.36
N LYS A 160 15.26 -1.48 25.75
CA LYS A 160 15.72 -2.42 26.82
C LYS A 160 16.10 -3.84 26.34
N SER A 161 15.51 -4.41 25.30
CA SER A 161 15.73 -5.85 24.97
C SER A 161 17.04 -6.15 24.23
N GLU A 162 17.52 -5.25 23.36
CA GLU A 162 18.77 -5.47 22.61
C GLU A 162 20.03 -5.36 23.49
N ARG A 163 20.05 -4.42 24.46
CA ARG A 163 21.17 -4.30 25.40
C ARG A 163 21.29 -5.53 26.31
N PHE A 164 20.17 -6.13 26.69
CA PHE A 164 20.16 -7.38 27.47
C PHE A 164 20.62 -8.58 26.64
N THR A 165 20.16 -8.69 25.40
CA THR A 165 20.55 -9.80 24.51
C THR A 165 22.01 -9.70 24.10
N GLN A 166 22.51 -8.51 23.73
CA GLN A 166 23.94 -8.32 23.42
C GLN A 166 24.85 -8.51 24.64
N ARG A 167 24.49 -8.03 25.83
CA ARG A 167 25.26 -8.31 27.06
C ARG A 167 25.31 -9.81 27.34
N ARG A 168 24.17 -10.50 27.27
CA ARG A 168 24.10 -11.95 27.53
C ARG A 168 24.88 -12.76 26.49
N TYR A 169 24.84 -12.37 25.22
CA TYR A 169 25.65 -13.00 24.16
C TYR A 169 27.16 -12.75 24.34
N ARG A 170 27.57 -11.53 24.72
CA ARG A 170 28.97 -11.23 25.06
C ARG A 170 29.47 -12.03 26.26
N HIS A 171 28.66 -12.18 27.31
CA HIS A 171 29.01 -13.00 28.48
C HIS A 171 29.12 -14.49 28.14
N LEU A 172 28.23 -15.03 27.31
CA LEU A 172 28.29 -16.43 26.87
C LEU A 172 29.51 -16.69 25.96
N LYS A 173 29.80 -15.78 25.02
CA LYS A 173 30.97 -15.88 24.14
C LYS A 173 32.29 -15.75 24.91
N ALA A 174 32.33 -14.92 25.95
CA ALA A 174 33.48 -14.83 26.86
C ALA A 174 33.69 -16.14 27.65
N LYS A 175 32.61 -16.74 28.19
CA LYS A 175 32.66 -17.99 28.96
C LYS A 175 33.12 -19.19 28.12
N HIS A 176 32.72 -19.28 26.85
CA HIS A 176 33.17 -20.33 25.94
C HIS A 176 34.66 -20.21 25.58
N ARG A 177 35.16 -18.97 25.46
CA ARG A 177 36.57 -18.72 25.12
C ARG A 177 37.53 -19.11 26.24
N THR A 178 37.13 -18.93 27.50
CA THR A 178 37.91 -19.40 28.67
C THR A 178 37.86 -20.91 28.82
N SER A 179 36.72 -21.56 28.54
CA SER A 179 36.61 -23.02 28.61
C SER A 179 37.53 -23.74 27.63
N ASN A 180 37.66 -23.24 26.39
CA ASN A 180 38.58 -23.85 25.40
C ASN A 180 40.05 -23.65 25.76
N ARG A 181 40.42 -22.51 26.36
CA ARG A 181 41.80 -22.28 26.82
C ARG A 181 42.20 -23.19 27.98
N LEU A 182 41.25 -23.56 28.85
CA LEU A 182 41.53 -24.48 29.95
C LEU A 182 41.71 -25.92 29.49
N LEU A 183 41.06 -26.31 28.38
CA LEU A 183 41.23 -27.63 27.76
C LEU A 183 42.55 -27.77 26.98
N GLU A 184 43.08 -26.68 26.43
CA GLU A 184 44.39 -26.67 25.75
C GLU A 184 45.58 -26.66 26.72
N LEU A 185 45.39 -26.22 27.98
CA LEU A 185 46.43 -26.22 29.02
C LEU A 185 46.46 -27.52 29.85
N SER A 186 45.50 -28.42 29.67
CA SER A 186 45.42 -29.72 30.33
C SER A 186 45.80 -30.90 29.41
N LEU A 187 46.36 -30.61 28.23
CA LEU A 187 47.00 -31.53 27.28
C LEU A 187 48.51 -31.23 27.24
#